data_AF-A0A3A5HKT6-F1
#
_entry.id   AF-A0A3A5HKT6-F1
#
_cell.length_a   1.000
_cell.length_b   1.000
_cell.length_c   1.000
_cell.angle_alpha   90.00
_cell.angle_beta   90.00
_cell.angle_gamma   90.00
#
_symmetry.space_group_name_H-M   'P 1'
#
loop_
_entity.id
_entity.type
_entity.pdbx_description
1 polymer ?
#
loop_
_entity_poly.entity_id
_entity_poly.type
_entity_poly.pdbx_seq_one_letter_code
_entity_poly.pdbx_strand_id
1 'polypeptide(L)'
;MPKIERKGKETRCLEHRNSKCLGCGICVDICPTNALRTGPLLPIARGILQGDLVAIDNNKCCLCGLCASACPFDALKFTIDGENSRNMDMYPKWNHSSEIDEETCIYCGKCSTACPRDAIFMNRTLPDRKELVSGETEVNQDKCIFCGMCEESCPADAINIEKINPDSSNPSIGTSTKINESKCIYCSICRRICPQDAIKIVCTTCMYSDEIPDPQISGNIVMDEEKCINCSWCQEICPVEAAHITKPFSGEIFFEEEFECKGDSCHACADVCSCNAISMVDNHSYINPQFCVLCGACSRVCPQKGISIKRKDLNLTNVRSKAWNARFSSLKS
;
A
#
# COMPACT_ATOMS: atom_id res chain seq x y z
N MET A 1 -9.74 22.92 8.53
CA MET A 1 -10.46 22.00 7.62
C MET A 1 -11.79 22.66 7.25
N PRO A 2 -12.20 22.64 5.97
CA PRO A 2 -13.48 23.23 5.55
C PRO A 2 -14.63 22.49 6.24
N LYS A 3 -15.20 23.12 7.27
CA LYS A 3 -16.36 22.63 8.03
C LYS A 3 -17.47 23.66 7.92
N ILE A 4 -18.67 23.21 7.56
CA ILE A 4 -19.88 24.01 7.55
C ILE A 4 -20.84 23.40 8.55
N GLU A 5 -21.35 24.22 9.45
CA GLU A 5 -22.29 23.78 10.48
C GLU A 5 -23.48 24.73 10.54
N ARG A 6 -24.68 24.18 10.59
CA ARG A 6 -25.92 24.93 10.86
C ARG A 6 -26.60 24.30 12.07
N LYS A 7 -26.74 25.08 13.14
CA LYS A 7 -27.48 24.72 14.34
C LYS A 7 -28.94 25.18 14.22
N GLY A 8 -29.87 24.36 14.69
CA GLY A 8 -31.31 24.64 14.63
C GLY A 8 -32.08 23.56 15.39
N LYS A 9 -33.28 23.18 14.91
CA LYS A 9 -33.99 21.98 15.41
C LYS A 9 -33.20 20.69 15.21
N GLU A 10 -32.43 20.66 14.13
CA GLU A 10 -31.44 19.64 13.79
C GLU A 10 -30.09 20.36 13.59
N THR A 11 -29.01 19.73 14.04
CA THR A 11 -27.64 20.19 13.80
C THR A 11 -27.07 19.47 12.59
N ARG A 12 -26.82 20.20 11.51
CA ARG A 12 -26.23 19.64 10.29
C ARG A 12 -24.80 20.11 10.14
N CYS A 13 -23.91 19.18 9.83
CA CYS A 13 -22.50 19.48 9.60
C CYS A 13 -21.99 18.76 8.34
N LEU A 14 -21.23 19.50 7.52
CA LEU A 14 -20.46 18.96 6.40
C LEU A 14 -18.98 19.27 6.64
N GLU A 15 -18.14 18.25 6.60
CA GLU A 15 -16.70 18.33 6.83
C GLU A 15 -15.94 17.72 5.64
N HIS A 16 -14.97 18.46 5.10
CA HIS A 16 -14.03 17.95 4.10
C HIS A 16 -12.78 17.36 4.76
N ARG A 17 -12.53 16.06 4.49
CA ARG A 17 -11.34 15.32 4.88
C ARG A 17 -10.36 15.22 3.71
N ASN A 18 -9.41 16.14 3.67
CA ASN A 18 -8.46 16.24 2.55
C ASN A 18 -7.62 14.96 2.35
N SER A 19 -7.28 14.24 3.43
CA SER A 19 -6.52 12.98 3.37
C SER A 19 -7.20 11.85 2.58
N LYS A 20 -8.53 11.90 2.48
CA LYS A 20 -9.37 10.95 1.73
C LYS A 20 -9.77 11.45 0.34
N CYS A 21 -9.52 12.73 0.05
CA CYS A 21 -10.01 13.34 -1.17
C CYS A 21 -9.10 12.96 -2.35
N LEU A 22 -9.69 12.44 -3.43
CA LEU A 22 -8.95 12.12 -4.66
C LEU A 22 -8.89 13.30 -5.63
N GLY A 23 -9.46 14.45 -5.27
CA GLY A 23 -9.52 15.63 -6.16
C GLY A 23 -10.39 15.42 -7.41
N CYS A 24 -11.25 14.41 -7.44
CA CYS A 24 -11.98 14.03 -8.65
C CYS A 24 -13.08 15.02 -9.09
N GLY A 25 -13.63 15.78 -8.13
CA GLY A 25 -14.66 16.78 -8.39
C GLY A 25 -16.09 16.25 -8.56
N ILE A 26 -16.36 14.96 -8.33
CA ILE A 26 -17.73 14.40 -8.33
C ILE A 26 -18.67 15.21 -7.41
N CYS A 27 -18.16 15.64 -6.26
CA CYS A 27 -18.87 16.48 -5.31
C CYS A 27 -19.22 17.88 -5.86
N VAL A 28 -18.37 18.43 -6.72
CA VAL A 28 -18.60 19.70 -7.43
C VAL A 28 -19.69 19.51 -8.47
N ASP A 29 -19.57 18.47 -9.29
CA ASP A 29 -20.48 18.22 -10.41
C ASP A 29 -21.91 17.90 -9.92
N ILE A 30 -22.05 17.23 -8.78
CA ILE A 30 -23.36 16.87 -8.22
C ILE A 30 -24.02 18.00 -7.40
N CYS A 31 -23.27 19.05 -7.03
CA CYS A 31 -23.76 20.08 -6.11
C CYS A 31 -24.91 20.90 -6.74
N PRO A 32 -26.12 20.92 -6.13
CA PRO A 32 -27.25 21.62 -6.74
C PRO A 32 -27.14 23.15 -6.65
N THR A 33 -26.32 23.68 -5.73
CA THR A 33 -26.17 25.11 -5.49
C THR A 33 -24.81 25.67 -5.95
N ASN A 34 -23.98 24.85 -6.60
CA ASN A 34 -22.62 25.21 -7.01
C ASN A 34 -21.78 25.78 -5.84
N ALA A 35 -21.97 25.23 -4.63
CA ALA A 35 -21.24 25.63 -3.43
C ALA A 35 -19.83 25.04 -3.36
N LEU A 36 -19.53 24.00 -4.14
CA LEU A 36 -18.25 23.29 -4.10
C LEU A 36 -17.39 23.70 -5.30
N ARG A 37 -16.07 23.77 -5.10
CA ARG A 37 -15.08 23.98 -6.17
C ARG A 37 -13.87 23.10 -5.92
N THR A 38 -13.22 22.62 -6.97
CA THR A 38 -11.93 21.94 -6.82
C THR A 38 -10.82 22.94 -6.52
N GLY A 39 -9.90 22.55 -5.66
CA GLY A 39 -8.63 23.26 -5.48
C GLY A 39 -7.72 23.12 -6.70
N PRO A 40 -6.54 23.75 -6.68
CA PRO A 40 -5.51 23.61 -7.71
C PRO A 40 -4.86 22.22 -7.62
N LEU A 41 -5.53 21.21 -8.19
CA LEU A 41 -5.17 19.79 -8.06
C LEU A 41 -3.72 19.49 -8.45
N LEU A 42 -3.28 19.99 -9.60
CA LEU A 42 -1.95 19.69 -10.13
C LEU A 42 -0.82 20.33 -9.29
N PRO A 43 -0.86 21.63 -8.93
CA PRO A 43 0.09 22.19 -7.97
C PRO A 43 0.14 21.47 -6.62
N ILE A 44 -1.02 21.01 -6.11
CA ILE A 44 -1.08 20.25 -4.86
C ILE A 44 -0.42 18.88 -5.03
N ALA A 45 -0.75 18.15 -6.09
CA ALA A 45 -0.18 16.83 -6.38
C ALA A 45 1.34 16.87 -6.59
N ARG A 46 1.86 17.95 -7.18
CA ARG A 46 3.30 18.18 -7.38
C ARG A 46 4.02 18.74 -6.14
N GLY A 47 3.33 18.93 -5.01
CA GLY A 47 3.91 19.49 -3.79
C GLY A 47 4.33 20.97 -3.90
N ILE A 48 3.91 21.67 -4.95
CA ILE A 48 4.19 23.11 -5.16
C ILE A 48 3.34 23.95 -4.20
N LEU A 49 2.15 23.46 -3.86
CA LEU A 49 1.21 24.15 -2.98
C LEU A 49 0.63 23.18 -1.96
N GLN A 50 0.50 23.62 -0.70
CA GLN A 50 -0.33 22.94 0.28
C GLN A 50 -1.73 23.58 0.27
N GLY A 51 -2.77 22.76 0.12
CA GLY A 51 -4.14 23.25 0.09
C GLY A 51 -5.16 22.12 0.09
N ASP A 52 -6.42 22.50 0.29
CA ASP A 52 -7.54 21.58 0.18
C ASP A 52 -7.87 21.29 -1.30
N LEU A 53 -8.10 20.01 -1.61
CA LEU A 53 -8.50 19.56 -2.95
C LEU A 53 -9.92 20.00 -3.32
N VAL A 54 -10.73 20.38 -2.33
CA VAL A 54 -12.08 20.90 -2.48
C VAL A 54 -12.33 22.02 -1.50
N ALA A 55 -12.89 23.13 -1.99
CA ALA A 55 -13.37 24.25 -1.18
C ALA A 55 -14.91 24.29 -1.15
N ILE A 56 -15.46 24.79 -0.05
CA ILE A 56 -16.92 24.88 0.16
C ILE A 56 -17.32 26.33 0.48
N ASP A 57 -18.28 26.86 -0.29
CA ASP A 57 -18.86 28.19 -0.11
C ASP A 57 -20.03 28.12 0.88
N ASN A 58 -19.81 28.67 2.08
CA ASN A 58 -20.76 28.65 3.19
C ASN A 58 -22.06 29.40 2.87
N ASN A 59 -22.03 30.39 1.98
CA ASN A 59 -23.21 31.18 1.63
C ASN A 59 -24.12 30.47 0.62
N LYS A 60 -23.59 29.49 -0.11
CA LYS A 60 -24.34 28.71 -1.11
C LYS A 60 -24.70 27.30 -0.63
N CYS A 61 -23.96 26.76 0.32
CA CYS A 61 -24.18 25.41 0.81
C CYS A 61 -25.51 25.31 1.57
N CYS A 62 -26.42 24.47 1.08
CA CYS A 62 -27.71 24.23 1.73
C CYS A 62 -27.71 23.02 2.69
N LEU A 63 -26.54 22.39 2.92
CA LEU A 63 -26.38 21.21 3.80
C LEU A 63 -27.37 20.07 3.46
N CYS A 64 -27.44 19.71 2.17
CA CYS A 64 -28.26 18.60 1.67
C CYS A 64 -27.59 17.22 1.76
N GLY A 65 -26.27 17.14 1.96
CA GLY A 65 -25.54 15.87 2.06
C GLY A 65 -25.23 15.15 0.74
N LEU A 66 -25.73 15.63 -0.41
CA LEU A 66 -25.59 14.95 -1.71
C LEU A 66 -24.12 14.71 -2.11
N CYS A 67 -23.24 15.67 -1.85
CA CYS A 67 -21.81 15.56 -2.12
C CYS A 67 -21.12 14.49 -1.25
N ALA A 68 -21.55 14.33 0.01
CA ALA A 68 -21.04 13.31 0.92
C ALA A 68 -21.50 11.90 0.52
N SER A 69 -22.75 11.77 0.06
CA SER A 69 -23.28 10.52 -0.47
C SER A 69 -22.71 10.16 -1.84
N ALA A 70 -22.35 11.14 -2.67
CA ALA A 70 -21.79 10.89 -3.99
C ALA A 70 -20.30 10.54 -3.99
N CYS A 71 -19.57 10.91 -2.94
CA CYS A 71 -18.18 10.52 -2.77
C CYS A 71 -18.12 9.11 -2.18
N PRO A 72 -17.65 8.07 -2.89
CA PRO A 72 -17.52 6.72 -2.32
C PRO A 72 -16.40 6.65 -1.26
N PHE A 73 -15.35 7.44 -1.44
CA PHE A 73 -14.13 7.45 -0.62
C PHE A 73 -14.26 8.22 0.70
N ASP A 74 -15.47 8.67 1.04
CA ASP A 74 -15.77 9.30 2.33
C ASP A 74 -14.94 10.59 2.64
N ALA A 75 -14.48 11.28 1.59
CA ALA A 75 -13.77 12.55 1.70
C ALA A 75 -14.64 13.73 2.17
N LEU A 76 -15.96 13.58 2.07
CA LEU A 76 -16.94 14.52 2.59
C LEU A 76 -17.81 13.80 3.61
N LYS A 77 -17.68 14.17 4.88
CA LYS A 77 -18.44 13.61 5.98
C LYS A 77 -19.63 14.53 6.25
N PHE A 78 -20.84 14.00 6.13
CA PHE A 78 -22.06 14.72 6.43
C PHE A 78 -22.75 14.08 7.64
N THR A 79 -23.08 14.89 8.63
CA THR A 79 -23.72 14.43 9.87
C THR A 79 -24.97 15.22 10.18
N ILE A 80 -25.98 14.55 10.73
CA ILE A 80 -27.20 15.16 11.28
C ILE A 80 -27.28 14.73 12.76
N ASP A 81 -27.34 15.70 13.66
CA ASP A 81 -27.35 15.49 15.11
C ASP A 81 -26.21 14.58 15.61
N GLY A 82 -25.05 14.66 14.94
CA GLY A 82 -23.84 13.91 15.25
C GLY A 82 -23.72 12.56 14.56
N GLU A 83 -24.81 12.01 14.01
CA GLU A 83 -24.80 10.72 13.30
C GLU A 83 -24.39 10.91 11.82
N ASN A 84 -23.52 10.04 11.31
CA ASN A 84 -23.05 10.09 9.91
C ASN A 84 -24.16 9.61 8.96
N SER A 85 -24.41 10.37 7.88
CA SER A 85 -25.40 9.98 6.86
C SER A 85 -25.11 8.62 6.22
N ARG A 86 -23.85 8.17 6.20
CA ARG A 86 -23.47 6.82 5.76
C ARG A 86 -24.04 5.70 6.61
N ASN A 87 -24.46 5.98 7.85
CA ASN A 87 -25.04 4.99 8.75
C ASN A 87 -26.58 5.03 8.76
N MET A 88 -27.17 6.13 8.29
CA MET A 88 -28.63 6.30 8.22
C MET A 88 -29.26 5.59 7.01
N ASP A 89 -30.40 4.94 7.21
CA ASP A 89 -31.16 4.22 6.18
C ASP A 89 -31.87 5.12 5.17
N MET A 90 -31.92 6.43 5.40
CA MET A 90 -32.56 7.38 4.49
C MET A 90 -31.62 7.89 3.39
N TYR A 91 -30.32 7.58 3.48
CA TYR A 91 -29.30 8.00 2.53
C TYR A 91 -28.80 6.84 1.65
N PRO A 92 -28.33 7.13 0.42
CA PRO A 92 -27.73 6.13 -0.44
C PRO A 92 -26.51 5.45 0.18
N LYS A 93 -26.33 4.15 -0.11
CA LYS A 93 -25.19 3.35 0.35
C LYS A 93 -24.39 2.86 -0.83
N TRP A 94 -23.08 3.00 -0.77
CA TRP A 94 -22.19 2.38 -1.75
C TRP A 94 -22.00 0.91 -1.41
N ASN A 95 -22.00 0.06 -2.44
CA ASN A 95 -21.68 -1.34 -2.34
C ASN A 95 -20.32 -1.57 -3.02
N HIS A 96 -19.25 -1.22 -2.33
CA HIS A 96 -17.88 -1.52 -2.74
C HIS A 96 -17.15 -2.11 -1.53
N SER A 97 -16.20 -3.00 -1.77
CA SER A 97 -15.51 -3.70 -0.70
C SER A 97 -14.06 -3.96 -1.08
N SER A 98 -13.26 -4.24 -0.06
CA SER A 98 -11.90 -4.71 -0.24
C SER A 98 -11.58 -5.70 0.85
N GLU A 99 -11.35 -6.93 0.45
CA GLU A 99 -11.20 -8.07 1.36
C GLU A 99 -9.93 -8.82 0.96
N ILE A 100 -9.22 -9.32 1.97
CA ILE A 100 -8.11 -10.26 1.79
C ILE A 100 -8.44 -11.47 2.66
N ASP A 101 -8.59 -12.62 2.02
CA ASP A 101 -8.75 -13.89 2.71
C ASP A 101 -7.43 -14.30 3.38
N GLU A 102 -7.41 -14.23 4.71
CA GLU A 102 -6.24 -14.60 5.52
C GLU A 102 -5.94 -16.11 5.46
N GLU A 103 -6.93 -16.95 5.14
CA GLU A 103 -6.73 -18.41 5.02
C GLU A 103 -5.97 -18.76 3.74
N THR A 104 -6.24 -18.04 2.65
CA THR A 104 -5.55 -18.22 1.37
C THR A 104 -4.24 -17.43 1.27
N CYS A 105 -4.08 -16.36 2.07
CA CYS A 105 -2.91 -15.48 2.02
C CYS A 105 -1.62 -16.19 2.45
N ILE A 106 -0.61 -16.17 1.57
CA ILE A 106 0.74 -16.72 1.85
C ILE A 106 1.75 -15.67 2.36
N TYR A 107 1.28 -14.48 2.75
CA TYR A 107 2.12 -13.39 3.29
C TYR A 107 3.34 -13.02 2.43
N CYS A 108 3.19 -13.04 1.09
CA CYS A 108 4.29 -12.76 0.16
C CYS A 108 4.72 -11.27 0.13
N GLY A 109 3.80 -10.36 0.45
CA GLY A 109 4.06 -8.91 0.57
C GLY A 109 3.83 -8.09 -0.70
N LYS A 110 3.53 -8.73 -1.84
CA LYS A 110 3.32 -8.03 -3.13
C LYS A 110 2.23 -6.96 -3.06
N CYS A 111 1.10 -7.24 -2.42
CA CYS A 111 -0.01 -6.29 -2.29
C CYS A 111 0.33 -5.07 -1.43
N SER A 112 1.14 -5.24 -0.38
CA SER A 112 1.63 -4.13 0.45
C SER A 112 2.53 -3.20 -0.35
N THR A 113 3.46 -3.76 -1.14
CA THR A 113 4.33 -2.97 -2.03
C THR A 113 3.57 -2.32 -3.18
N ALA A 114 2.58 -3.00 -3.77
CA ALA A 114 1.85 -2.50 -4.93
C ALA A 114 0.77 -1.47 -4.59
N CYS A 115 0.39 -1.32 -3.31
CA CYS A 115 -0.70 -0.45 -2.92
C CYS A 115 -0.32 1.03 -3.11
N PRO A 116 -0.98 1.79 -4.01
CA PRO A 116 -0.62 3.19 -4.28
C PRO A 116 -1.01 4.16 -3.14
N ARG A 117 -1.64 3.64 -2.08
CA ARG A 117 -2.17 4.41 -0.96
C ARG A 117 -1.57 3.99 0.38
N ASP A 118 -0.60 3.07 0.38
CA ASP A 118 -0.04 2.48 1.60
C ASP A 118 -1.14 2.05 2.59
N ALA A 119 -2.17 1.40 2.04
CA ALA A 119 -3.35 0.98 2.79
C ALA A 119 -3.24 -0.47 3.27
N ILE A 120 -2.19 -1.22 2.91
CA ILE A 120 -2.04 -2.63 3.27
C ILE A 120 -0.75 -2.81 4.06
N PHE A 121 -0.90 -3.29 5.29
CA PHE A 121 0.19 -3.60 6.20
C PHE A 121 0.25 -5.11 6.40
N MET A 122 1.44 -5.70 6.25
CA MET A 122 1.64 -7.13 6.42
C MET A 122 2.86 -7.37 7.30
N ASN A 123 2.74 -8.34 8.20
CA ASN A 123 3.85 -8.95 8.89
C ASN A 123 3.88 -10.45 8.61
N ARG A 124 5.08 -11.02 8.69
CA ARG A 124 5.26 -12.47 8.66
C ARG A 124 6.37 -12.87 9.61
N THR A 125 6.21 -14.04 10.19
CA THR A 125 7.21 -14.72 10.99
C THR A 125 7.86 -15.78 10.11
N LEU A 126 9.18 -15.71 10.00
CA LEU A 126 10.00 -16.72 9.33
C LEU A 126 10.63 -17.61 10.41
N PRO A 127 10.87 -18.90 10.12
CA PRO A 127 11.58 -19.78 11.03
C PRO A 127 13.02 -19.29 11.27
N ASP A 128 13.57 -19.68 12.41
CA ASP A 128 14.97 -19.42 12.71
C ASP A 128 15.88 -20.17 11.73
N ARG A 129 16.99 -19.55 11.34
CA ARG A 129 17.96 -20.16 10.40
C ARG A 129 18.41 -21.55 10.84
N LYS A 130 18.66 -21.75 12.14
CA LYS A 130 19.11 -23.03 12.73
C LYS A 130 18.11 -24.19 12.53
N GLU A 131 16.85 -23.89 12.27
CA GLU A 131 15.82 -24.90 12.03
C GLU A 131 15.84 -25.41 10.59
N LEU A 132 16.51 -24.69 9.68
CA LEU A 132 16.58 -24.99 8.25
C LEU A 132 17.91 -25.62 7.81
N VAL A 133 18.85 -25.79 8.74
CA VAL A 133 20.16 -26.38 8.47
C VAL A 133 20.53 -27.32 9.61
N SER A 134 21.22 -28.42 9.29
CA SER A 134 21.68 -29.39 10.27
C SER A 134 23.16 -29.68 10.09
N GLY A 135 23.86 -29.84 11.20
CA GLY A 135 25.26 -30.14 11.22
C GLY A 135 25.85 -30.08 12.61
N GLU A 136 27.12 -30.44 12.70
CA GLU A 136 27.89 -30.42 13.93
C GLU A 136 29.12 -29.53 13.73
N THR A 137 29.48 -28.80 14.78
CA THR A 137 30.73 -28.02 14.81
C THR A 137 31.53 -28.33 16.07
N GLU A 138 32.85 -28.38 15.93
CA GLU A 138 33.77 -28.52 17.06
C GLU A 138 35.01 -27.67 16.77
N VAL A 139 35.48 -26.91 17.76
CA VAL A 139 36.75 -26.18 17.68
C VAL A 139 37.69 -26.69 18.75
N ASN A 140 38.79 -27.30 18.32
CA ASN A 140 39.89 -27.71 19.19
C ASN A 140 40.69 -26.46 19.58
N GLN A 141 40.54 -26.02 20.83
CA GLN A 141 41.18 -24.80 21.33
C GLN A 141 42.70 -24.96 21.45
N ASP A 142 43.22 -26.17 21.68
CA ASP A 142 44.66 -26.43 21.82
C ASP A 142 45.41 -26.32 20.48
N LYS A 143 44.72 -26.61 19.36
CA LYS A 143 45.25 -26.44 18.00
C LYS A 143 44.99 -25.04 17.44
N CYS A 144 44.06 -24.30 18.01
CA CYS A 144 43.68 -22.99 17.51
C CYS A 144 44.80 -21.98 17.81
N ILE A 145 45.37 -21.37 16.77
CA ILE A 145 46.39 -20.33 16.89
C ILE A 145 45.81 -18.91 16.85
N PHE A 146 44.48 -18.77 16.94
CA PHE A 146 43.76 -17.49 16.97
C PHE A 146 44.09 -16.52 15.82
N CYS A 147 44.43 -17.04 14.63
CA CYS A 147 44.86 -16.22 13.48
C CYS A 147 43.78 -15.33 12.84
N GLY A 148 42.50 -15.50 13.20
CA GLY A 148 41.40 -14.67 12.67
C GLY A 148 40.82 -15.10 11.32
N MET A 149 41.51 -15.92 10.51
CA MET A 149 41.07 -16.26 9.15
C MET A 149 39.66 -16.87 9.09
N CYS A 150 39.29 -17.72 10.06
CA CYS A 150 37.94 -18.31 10.12
C CYS A 150 36.86 -17.30 10.51
N GLU A 151 37.18 -16.32 11.36
CA GLU A 151 36.30 -15.23 11.75
C GLU A 151 36.05 -14.29 10.56
N GLU A 152 37.11 -13.89 9.85
CA GLU A 152 37.03 -13.00 8.69
C GLU A 152 36.35 -13.64 7.47
N SER A 153 36.56 -14.94 7.25
CA SER A 153 36.00 -15.65 6.10
C SER A 153 34.59 -16.21 6.32
N CYS A 154 34.04 -16.12 7.53
CA CYS A 154 32.71 -16.67 7.82
C CYS A 154 31.61 -15.81 7.19
N PRO A 155 30.90 -16.26 6.13
CA PRO A 155 29.91 -15.43 5.45
C PRO A 155 28.67 -15.12 6.31
N ALA A 156 28.50 -15.82 7.44
CA ALA A 156 27.38 -15.68 8.34
C ALA A 156 27.75 -14.96 9.65
N ASP A 157 29.00 -14.48 9.79
CA ASP A 157 29.54 -13.88 11.02
C ASP A 157 29.20 -14.73 12.26
N ALA A 158 29.35 -16.05 12.11
CA ALA A 158 29.01 -17.03 13.13
C ALA A 158 30.18 -17.33 14.07
N ILE A 159 31.40 -16.94 13.74
CA ILE A 159 32.60 -17.27 14.52
C ILE A 159 33.05 -16.03 15.28
N ASN A 160 33.34 -16.17 16.56
CA ASN A 160 33.90 -15.12 17.39
C ASN A 160 35.15 -15.65 18.10
N ILE A 161 36.26 -14.93 17.92
CA ILE A 161 37.51 -15.17 18.65
C ILE A 161 37.62 -14.14 19.77
N GLU A 162 37.72 -14.61 21.01
CA GLU A 162 38.04 -13.77 22.17
C GLU A 162 39.52 -13.37 22.09
N LYS A 163 39.81 -12.24 21.44
CA LYS A 163 41.18 -11.70 21.28
C LYS A 163 41.63 -10.95 22.53
N ILE A 164 42.90 -11.08 22.87
CA ILE A 164 43.54 -10.35 23.98
C ILE A 164 44.84 -9.69 23.49
N ASN A 165 45.27 -8.65 24.19
CA ASN A 165 46.57 -8.05 23.93
C ASN A 165 47.65 -8.87 24.65
N PRO A 166 48.69 -9.35 23.94
CA PRO A 166 49.77 -10.09 24.58
C PRO A 166 50.60 -9.18 25.49
N ASP A 167 51.11 -9.74 26.59
CA ASP A 167 52.07 -9.10 27.48
C ASP A 167 53.18 -10.08 27.91
N SER A 168 54.13 -9.61 28.75
CA SER A 168 55.25 -10.43 29.21
C SER A 168 54.84 -11.63 30.08
N SER A 169 53.65 -11.59 30.68
CA SER A 169 53.09 -12.65 31.52
C SER A 169 52.22 -13.64 30.73
N ASN A 170 51.61 -13.19 29.62
CA ASN A 170 50.84 -14.02 28.70
C ASN A 170 51.03 -13.55 27.24
N PRO A 171 51.87 -14.22 26.44
CA PRO A 171 52.13 -13.84 25.05
C PRO A 171 51.02 -14.28 24.07
N SER A 172 49.90 -14.83 24.54
CA SER A 172 48.79 -15.23 23.67
C SER A 172 48.04 -14.02 23.10
N ILE A 173 47.50 -14.18 21.89
CA ILE A 173 46.68 -13.17 21.20
C ILE A 173 45.17 -13.48 21.29
N GLY A 174 44.79 -14.59 21.92
CA GLY A 174 43.41 -14.99 22.12
C GLY A 174 43.23 -16.04 23.23
N THR A 175 41.99 -16.22 23.67
CA THR A 175 41.62 -17.16 24.76
C THR A 175 40.70 -18.28 24.29
N SER A 176 39.73 -17.98 23.44
CA SER A 176 38.82 -18.99 22.91
C SER A 176 38.21 -18.59 21.57
N THR A 177 37.89 -19.60 20.76
CA THR A 177 37.13 -19.44 19.50
C THR A 177 35.80 -20.18 19.63
N LYS A 178 34.69 -19.47 19.41
CA LYS A 178 33.33 -20.02 19.51
C LYS A 178 32.59 -19.89 18.20
N ILE A 179 31.78 -20.88 17.86
CA ILE A 179 30.88 -20.87 16.71
C ILE A 179 29.45 -20.73 17.24
N ASN A 180 28.73 -19.72 16.77
CA ASN A 180 27.33 -19.49 17.07
C ASN A 180 26.46 -20.32 16.11
N GLU A 181 25.92 -21.42 16.62
CA GLU A 181 25.07 -22.35 15.86
C GLU A 181 23.77 -21.73 15.36
N SER A 182 23.27 -20.64 15.98
CA SER A 182 22.08 -19.95 15.47
C SER A 182 22.34 -19.19 14.16
N LYS A 183 23.61 -18.89 13.87
CA LYS A 183 24.04 -18.19 12.65
C LYS A 183 24.70 -19.12 11.63
N CYS A 184 25.42 -20.15 12.09
CA CYS A 184 26.18 -21.07 11.27
C CYS A 184 25.28 -21.82 10.26
N ILE A 185 25.76 -21.97 9.02
CA ILE A 185 25.09 -22.74 7.96
C ILE A 185 25.91 -23.97 7.52
N TYR A 186 26.91 -24.36 8.31
CA TYR A 186 27.75 -25.55 8.09
C TYR A 186 28.46 -25.62 6.71
N CYS A 187 28.67 -24.48 6.05
CA CYS A 187 29.30 -24.39 4.71
C CYS A 187 30.76 -24.87 4.64
N SER A 188 31.40 -25.12 5.78
CA SER A 188 32.77 -25.64 5.92
C SER A 188 33.91 -24.73 5.44
N ILE A 189 33.65 -23.44 5.15
CA ILE A 189 34.70 -22.48 4.75
C ILE A 189 35.78 -22.36 5.84
N CYS A 190 35.39 -22.17 7.10
CA CYS A 190 36.33 -22.03 8.22
C CYS A 190 37.20 -23.28 8.46
N ARG A 191 36.66 -24.48 8.22
CA ARG A 191 37.44 -25.73 8.24
C ARG A 191 38.52 -25.72 7.17
N ARG A 192 38.17 -25.32 5.93
CA ARG A 192 39.10 -25.35 4.78
C ARG A 192 40.20 -24.31 4.86
N ILE A 193 39.91 -23.14 5.44
CA ILE A 193 40.90 -22.07 5.59
C ILE A 193 41.77 -22.24 6.84
N CYS A 194 41.37 -23.09 7.79
CA CYS A 194 42.09 -23.25 9.06
C CYS A 194 43.48 -23.85 8.81
N PRO A 195 44.58 -23.11 9.05
CA PRO A 195 45.92 -23.61 8.75
C PRO A 195 46.40 -24.71 9.73
N GLN A 196 45.61 -25.03 10.75
CA GLN A 196 45.96 -25.99 11.82
C GLN A 196 44.95 -27.14 11.96
N ASP A 197 43.98 -27.23 11.05
CA ASP A 197 42.89 -28.22 11.12
C ASP A 197 42.20 -28.26 12.50
N ALA A 198 42.08 -27.09 13.15
CA ALA A 198 41.52 -26.96 14.50
C ALA A 198 39.98 -26.99 14.51
N ILE A 199 39.34 -26.81 13.36
CA ILE A 199 37.89 -26.69 13.23
C ILE A 199 37.34 -27.92 12.50
N LYS A 200 36.44 -28.66 13.15
CA LYS A 200 35.60 -29.66 12.51
C LYS A 200 34.24 -29.05 12.20
N ILE A 201 33.81 -29.22 10.96
CA ILE A 201 32.43 -28.97 10.54
C ILE A 201 31.98 -30.18 9.74
N VAL A 202 30.80 -30.68 10.09
CA VAL A 202 30.06 -31.68 9.32
C VAL A 202 28.69 -31.08 9.02
N CYS A 203 28.40 -30.89 7.74
CA CYS A 203 27.05 -30.57 7.30
C CYS A 203 26.28 -31.87 7.13
N THR A 204 25.13 -31.98 7.77
CA THR A 204 24.24 -33.15 7.69
C THR A 204 22.88 -32.79 7.08
N THR A 205 22.67 -31.54 6.66
CA THR A 205 21.43 -31.04 6.04
C THR A 205 20.90 -31.94 4.93
N CYS A 206 21.75 -32.40 3.98
CA CYS A 206 21.28 -33.27 2.89
C CYS A 206 20.99 -34.71 3.33
N MET A 207 21.60 -35.18 4.43
CA MET A 207 21.40 -36.55 4.93
C MET A 207 20.12 -36.66 5.76
N TYR A 208 19.78 -35.59 6.48
CA TYR A 208 18.60 -35.50 7.34
C TYR A 208 17.57 -34.52 6.78
N SER A 209 17.50 -34.34 5.45
CA SER A 209 16.55 -33.40 4.84
C SER A 209 15.11 -33.72 5.21
N ASP A 210 14.79 -35.01 5.36
CA ASP A 210 13.44 -35.48 5.71
C ASP A 210 13.09 -35.24 7.19
N GLU A 211 14.09 -35.01 8.05
CA GLU A 211 13.90 -34.66 9.47
C GLU A 211 13.83 -33.14 9.69
N ILE A 212 14.26 -32.34 8.70
CA ILE A 212 14.17 -30.89 8.74
C ILE A 212 12.73 -30.51 8.38
N PRO A 213 11.97 -29.89 9.30
CA PRO A 213 10.56 -29.60 9.07
C PRO A 213 10.39 -28.56 7.96
N ASP A 214 9.34 -28.75 7.15
CA ASP A 214 8.93 -27.74 6.18
C ASP A 214 8.58 -26.42 6.91
N PRO A 215 9.15 -25.28 6.47
CA PRO A 215 8.98 -24.02 7.16
C PRO A 215 7.52 -23.55 7.09
N GLN A 216 6.89 -23.41 8.26
CA GLN A 216 5.56 -22.81 8.36
C GLN A 216 5.69 -21.28 8.48
N ILE A 217 5.30 -20.57 7.43
CA ILE A 217 5.25 -19.11 7.43
C ILE A 217 3.88 -18.70 7.94
N SER A 218 3.87 -18.01 9.08
CA SER A 218 2.67 -17.37 9.63
C SER A 218 2.78 -15.87 9.49
N GLY A 219 1.66 -15.17 9.57
CA GLY A 219 1.65 -13.72 9.48
C GLY A 219 0.28 -13.15 9.81
N ASN A 220 0.19 -11.84 9.65
CA ASN A 220 -1.07 -11.12 9.70
C ASN A 220 -1.04 -10.01 8.65
N ILE A 221 -2.20 -9.73 8.08
CA ILE A 221 -2.38 -8.67 7.08
C ILE A 221 -3.58 -7.82 7.47
N VAL A 222 -3.40 -6.50 7.41
CA VAL A 222 -4.44 -5.53 7.77
C VAL A 222 -4.57 -4.51 6.65
N MET A 223 -5.82 -4.21 6.29
CA MET A 223 -6.14 -3.15 5.34
C MET A 223 -6.74 -1.93 6.07
N ASP A 224 -6.17 -0.76 5.82
CA ASP A 224 -6.71 0.53 6.26
C ASP A 224 -7.85 0.95 5.33
N GLU A 225 -9.09 0.73 5.77
CA GLU A 225 -10.31 1.10 5.05
C GLU A 225 -10.45 2.61 4.81
N GLU A 226 -9.81 3.45 5.63
CA GLU A 226 -9.86 4.91 5.46
C GLU A 226 -8.98 5.37 4.30
N LYS A 227 -7.94 4.60 3.94
CA LYS A 227 -7.02 4.90 2.83
C LYS A 227 -7.34 4.13 1.55
N CYS A 228 -7.95 2.95 1.66
CA CYS A 228 -8.27 2.13 0.52
C CYS A 228 -9.25 2.85 -0.42
N ILE A 229 -9.01 2.72 -1.74
CA ILE A 229 -9.82 3.34 -2.79
C ILE A 229 -10.37 2.31 -3.79
N ASN A 230 -10.26 1.01 -3.48
CA ASN A 230 -10.77 -0.08 -4.32
C ASN A 230 -10.13 -0.12 -5.72
N CYS A 231 -8.83 0.15 -5.84
CA CYS A 231 -8.13 0.21 -7.13
C CYS A 231 -7.71 -1.14 -7.71
N SER A 232 -7.93 -2.27 -7.02
CA SER A 232 -7.61 -3.63 -7.51
C SER A 232 -6.13 -4.00 -7.67
N TRP A 233 -5.16 -3.13 -7.35
CA TRP A 233 -3.74 -3.52 -7.36
C TRP A 233 -3.44 -4.80 -6.56
N CYS A 234 -4.00 -4.90 -5.35
CA CYS A 234 -3.81 -6.05 -4.49
C CYS A 234 -4.45 -7.33 -5.04
N GLN A 235 -5.58 -7.22 -5.75
CA GLN A 235 -6.24 -8.34 -6.41
C GLN A 235 -5.39 -8.87 -7.57
N GLU A 236 -4.99 -7.99 -8.49
CA GLU A 236 -4.29 -8.42 -9.71
C GLU A 236 -2.85 -8.89 -9.46
N ILE A 237 -2.19 -8.39 -8.41
CA ILE A 237 -0.82 -8.79 -8.08
C ILE A 237 -0.75 -10.05 -7.19
N CYS A 238 -1.90 -10.50 -6.67
CA CYS A 238 -1.94 -11.62 -5.73
C CYS A 238 -1.68 -12.94 -6.48
N PRO A 239 -0.63 -13.70 -6.12
CA PRO A 239 -0.30 -14.96 -6.80
C PRO A 239 -1.25 -16.11 -6.44
N VAL A 240 -2.05 -15.95 -5.39
CA VAL A 240 -2.96 -16.97 -4.85
C VAL A 240 -4.41 -16.47 -4.79
N GLU A 241 -4.72 -15.37 -5.48
CA GLU A 241 -6.07 -14.80 -5.59
C GLU A 241 -6.77 -14.46 -4.26
N ALA A 242 -6.05 -14.41 -3.14
CA ALA A 242 -6.61 -14.10 -1.81
C ALA A 242 -7.25 -12.71 -1.66
N ALA A 243 -7.02 -11.76 -2.59
CA ALA A 243 -7.53 -10.40 -2.49
C ALA A 243 -8.69 -10.17 -3.45
N HIS A 244 -9.82 -9.68 -2.95
CA HIS A 244 -11.04 -9.44 -3.72
C HIS A 244 -11.50 -8.00 -3.58
N ILE A 245 -11.72 -7.33 -4.71
CA ILE A 245 -12.03 -5.90 -4.76
C ILE A 245 -13.28 -5.66 -5.60
N THR A 246 -14.30 -5.11 -4.95
CA THR A 246 -15.48 -4.56 -5.65
C THR A 246 -15.32 -3.06 -5.79
N LYS A 247 -15.36 -2.54 -7.03
CA LYS A 247 -15.22 -1.09 -7.30
C LYS A 247 -16.54 -0.33 -7.13
N PRO A 248 -16.49 0.96 -6.76
CA PRO A 248 -17.69 1.81 -6.70
C PRO A 248 -18.32 2.09 -8.07
N PHE A 249 -17.54 2.08 -9.14
CA PHE A 249 -17.97 2.46 -10.48
C PHE A 249 -17.64 1.38 -11.49
N SER A 250 -18.50 1.20 -12.50
CA SER A 250 -18.21 0.49 -13.73
C SER A 250 -18.34 1.43 -14.92
N GLY A 251 -17.59 1.17 -15.99
CA GLY A 251 -17.59 2.03 -17.17
C GLY A 251 -16.27 2.02 -17.91
N GLU A 252 -16.04 3.08 -18.68
CA GLU A 252 -14.96 3.17 -19.65
C GLU A 252 -14.20 4.49 -19.49
N ILE A 253 -12.92 4.43 -19.84
CA ILE A 253 -12.04 5.58 -19.96
C ILE A 253 -11.39 5.54 -21.34
N PHE A 254 -11.38 6.66 -22.03
CA PHE A 254 -10.81 6.76 -23.37
C PHE A 254 -10.23 8.14 -23.60
N PHE A 255 -9.40 8.22 -24.64
CA PHE A 255 -8.86 9.46 -25.15
C PHE A 255 -9.73 9.96 -26.30
N GLU A 256 -9.95 11.26 -26.38
CA GLU A 256 -10.73 11.88 -27.46
C GLU A 256 -10.03 11.74 -28.82
N GLU A 257 -10.79 11.66 -29.92
CA GLU A 257 -10.23 11.38 -31.25
C GLU A 257 -9.23 12.44 -31.74
N GLU A 258 -9.50 13.72 -31.47
CA GLU A 258 -8.64 14.84 -31.87
C GLU A 258 -7.57 15.17 -30.81
N PHE A 259 -7.42 14.35 -29.77
CA PHE A 259 -6.49 14.63 -28.69
C PHE A 259 -5.10 14.06 -28.94
N GLU A 260 -4.10 14.97 -28.93
CA GLU A 260 -2.69 14.59 -28.95
C GLU A 260 -2.06 14.72 -27.56
N CYS A 261 -1.82 13.57 -26.91
CA CYS A 261 -1.16 13.53 -25.61
C CYS A 261 0.30 14.00 -25.73
N LYS A 262 0.71 14.94 -24.88
CA LYS A 262 2.10 15.41 -24.83
C LYS A 262 3.01 14.59 -23.91
N GLY A 263 2.49 13.49 -23.37
CA GLY A 263 3.26 12.43 -22.71
C GLY A 263 4.21 12.94 -21.64
N ASP A 264 5.50 12.61 -21.82
CA ASP A 264 6.57 12.90 -20.87
C ASP A 264 6.86 14.38 -20.67
N SER A 265 6.36 15.25 -21.54
CA SER A 265 6.48 16.69 -21.34
C SER A 265 5.41 17.27 -20.41
N CYS A 266 4.37 16.49 -20.06
CA CYS A 266 3.21 16.96 -19.31
C CYS A 266 3.01 16.25 -17.96
N HIS A 267 2.88 14.91 -17.95
CA HIS A 267 2.56 14.05 -16.79
C HIS A 267 1.34 14.43 -15.92
N ALA A 268 0.58 15.48 -16.25
CA ALA A 268 -0.46 16.02 -15.35
C ALA A 268 -1.49 14.99 -14.88
N CYS A 269 -1.96 14.11 -15.76
CA CYS A 269 -2.91 13.06 -15.41
C CYS A 269 -2.30 11.99 -14.49
N ALA A 270 -1.04 11.61 -14.73
CA ALA A 270 -0.31 10.63 -13.93
C ALA A 270 -0.05 11.17 -12.52
N ASP A 271 0.39 12.43 -12.40
CA ASP A 271 0.70 13.08 -11.13
C ASP A 271 -0.50 13.11 -10.16
N VAL A 272 -1.72 13.23 -10.69
CA VAL A 272 -2.94 13.26 -9.86
C VAL A 272 -3.60 11.88 -9.67
N CYS A 273 -3.09 10.82 -10.29
CA CYS A 273 -3.73 9.52 -10.26
C CYS A 273 -3.51 8.83 -8.91
N SER A 274 -4.50 8.89 -8.01
CA SER A 274 -4.44 8.22 -6.70
C SER A 274 -4.38 6.68 -6.79
N CYS A 275 -4.69 6.10 -7.95
CA CYS A 275 -4.61 4.67 -8.18
C CYS A 275 -3.28 4.21 -8.76
N ASN A 276 -2.36 5.12 -9.12
CA ASN A 276 -1.19 4.78 -9.94
C ASN A 276 -1.56 3.97 -11.22
N ALA A 277 -2.72 4.27 -11.81
CA ALA A 277 -3.25 3.52 -12.95
C ALA A 277 -2.74 4.04 -14.30
N ILE A 278 -1.90 5.08 -14.31
CA ILE A 278 -1.45 5.77 -15.51
C ILE A 278 0.06 5.61 -15.63
N SER A 279 0.51 5.03 -16.74
CA SER A 279 1.92 4.91 -17.11
C SER A 279 2.18 5.65 -18.42
N MET A 280 3.45 5.86 -18.76
CA MET A 280 3.85 6.39 -20.06
C MET A 280 4.31 5.23 -20.96
N VAL A 281 3.67 5.09 -22.11
CA VAL A 281 3.95 4.07 -23.14
C VAL A 281 4.09 4.80 -24.46
N ASP A 282 5.21 4.61 -25.16
CA ASP A 282 5.53 5.30 -26.41
C ASP A 282 5.35 6.82 -26.33
N ASN A 283 5.77 7.42 -25.20
CA ASN A 283 5.62 8.85 -24.91
C ASN A 283 4.16 9.35 -24.91
N HIS A 284 3.20 8.47 -24.62
CA HIS A 284 1.79 8.81 -24.43
C HIS A 284 1.31 8.24 -23.09
N SER A 285 0.33 8.90 -22.47
CA SER A 285 -0.30 8.36 -21.28
C SER A 285 -1.13 7.13 -21.64
N TYR A 286 -0.86 6.03 -20.98
CA TYR A 286 -1.68 4.82 -21.01
C TYR A 286 -2.36 4.65 -19.67
N ILE A 287 -3.68 4.44 -19.67
CA ILE A 287 -4.46 4.24 -18.45
C ILE A 287 -4.93 2.80 -18.38
N ASN A 288 -4.45 2.04 -17.40
CA ASN A 288 -4.87 0.66 -17.21
C ASN A 288 -6.27 0.62 -16.53
N PRO A 289 -7.32 0.13 -17.22
CA PRO A 289 -8.67 0.08 -16.67
C PRO A 289 -8.80 -0.89 -15.48
N GLN A 290 -7.93 -1.90 -15.38
CA GLN A 290 -7.91 -2.82 -14.22
C GLN A 290 -7.58 -2.07 -12.92
N PHE A 291 -6.78 -1.00 -12.97
CA PHE A 291 -6.42 -0.22 -11.77
C PHE A 291 -7.23 1.07 -11.60
N CYS A 292 -7.88 1.52 -12.67
CA CYS A 292 -8.68 2.74 -12.66
C CYS A 292 -9.97 2.57 -11.85
N VAL A 293 -10.30 3.55 -11.02
CA VAL A 293 -11.58 3.61 -10.28
C VAL A 293 -12.55 4.61 -10.89
N LEU A 294 -12.29 5.11 -12.11
CA LEU A 294 -13.18 6.03 -12.82
C LEU A 294 -13.55 7.30 -12.00
N CYS A 295 -12.62 7.79 -11.18
CA CYS A 295 -12.90 8.94 -10.32
C CYS A 295 -13.05 10.25 -11.13
N GLY A 296 -12.21 10.49 -12.15
CA GLY A 296 -12.27 11.70 -12.98
C GLY A 296 -11.15 12.71 -12.74
N ALA A 297 -10.25 12.49 -11.78
CA ALA A 297 -9.18 13.43 -11.47
C ALA A 297 -8.27 13.73 -12.68
N CYS A 298 -7.88 12.69 -13.42
CA CYS A 298 -7.05 12.81 -14.63
C CYS A 298 -7.72 13.64 -15.75
N SER A 299 -9.00 13.40 -16.00
CA SER A 299 -9.81 14.17 -16.96
C SER A 299 -9.84 15.65 -16.60
N ARG A 300 -10.00 15.96 -15.31
CA ARG A 300 -10.10 17.34 -14.81
C ARG A 300 -8.80 18.15 -14.94
N VAL A 301 -7.65 17.50 -14.87
CA VAL A 301 -6.35 18.19 -14.96
C VAL A 301 -5.74 18.17 -16.35
N CYS A 302 -6.32 17.43 -17.30
CA CYS A 302 -5.83 17.43 -18.67
C CYS A 302 -6.06 18.82 -19.30
N PRO A 303 -5.00 19.59 -19.61
CA PRO A 303 -5.16 20.96 -20.13
C PRO A 303 -5.82 20.99 -21.52
N GLN A 304 -5.70 19.89 -22.27
CA GLN A 304 -6.29 19.72 -23.60
C GLN A 304 -7.66 19.02 -23.56
N LYS A 305 -8.19 18.68 -22.37
CA LYS A 305 -9.45 17.95 -22.19
C LYS A 305 -9.53 16.63 -22.96
N GLY A 306 -8.39 15.97 -23.11
CA GLY A 306 -8.25 14.76 -23.93
C GLY A 306 -8.68 13.45 -23.30
N ILE A 307 -8.98 13.44 -22.00
CA ILE A 307 -9.35 12.22 -21.26
C ILE A 307 -10.82 12.32 -20.87
N SER A 308 -11.60 11.32 -21.23
CA SER A 308 -13.02 11.21 -20.88
C SER A 308 -13.30 9.96 -20.08
N ILE A 309 -14.18 10.09 -19.08
CA ILE A 309 -14.63 9.00 -18.22
C ILE A 309 -16.13 8.86 -18.36
N LYS A 310 -16.58 7.71 -18.84
CA LYS A 310 -18.00 7.32 -18.89
C LYS A 310 -18.28 6.32 -17.79
N ARG A 311 -19.16 6.67 -16.85
CA ARG A 311 -19.58 5.74 -15.78
C ARG A 311 -20.88 5.08 -16.18
N LYS A 312 -20.85 3.79 -16.55
CA LYS A 312 -22.06 3.05 -16.90
C LYS A 312 -22.94 2.83 -15.68
N ASP A 313 -22.34 2.33 -14.60
CA ASP A 313 -23.05 2.06 -13.36
C ASP A 313 -22.31 2.63 -12.14
N LEU A 314 -23.14 3.04 -11.17
CA LEU A 314 -22.76 3.47 -9.84
C LEU A 314 -23.23 2.34 -8.93
N ASN A 315 -22.32 1.66 -8.21
CA ASN A 315 -22.70 0.59 -7.30
C ASN A 315 -23.28 1.17 -6.00
N LEU A 316 -24.46 1.78 -6.15
CA LEU A 316 -25.13 2.60 -5.15
C LEU A 316 -26.56 2.09 -4.99
N THR A 317 -26.95 1.81 -3.75
CA THR A 317 -28.30 1.38 -3.39
C THR A 317 -29.05 2.50 -2.67
N ASN A 318 -30.37 2.31 -2.51
CA ASN A 318 -31.20 3.14 -1.64
C ASN A 318 -31.34 4.63 -2.07
N VAL A 319 -31.31 4.92 -3.37
CA VAL A 319 -31.60 6.27 -3.89
C VAL A 319 -33.11 6.48 -4.07
N ARG A 320 -33.78 6.98 -3.03
CA ARG A 320 -35.26 7.15 -3.03
C ARG A 320 -35.74 8.49 -3.59
N SER A 321 -35.00 9.57 -3.34
CA SER A 321 -35.42 10.92 -3.73
C SER A 321 -35.31 11.14 -5.24
N LYS A 322 -36.37 11.65 -5.87
CA LYS A 322 -36.38 12.02 -7.30
C LYS A 322 -35.29 13.04 -7.64
N ALA A 323 -35.06 14.02 -6.76
CA ALA A 323 -34.02 15.03 -6.93
C ALA A 323 -32.61 14.40 -6.90
N TRP A 324 -32.41 13.39 -6.05
CA TRP A 324 -31.15 12.67 -5.94
C TRP A 324 -30.92 11.78 -7.15
N ASN A 325 -31.92 11.01 -7.57
CA ASN A 325 -31.85 10.17 -8.76
C ASN A 325 -31.44 10.99 -10.00
N ALA A 326 -32.05 12.15 -10.23
CA ALA A 326 -31.69 13.01 -11.36
C ALA A 326 -30.21 13.43 -11.35
N ARG A 327 -29.66 13.71 -10.16
CA ARG A 327 -28.27 14.15 -9.98
C ARG A 327 -27.26 13.00 -10.01
N PHE A 328 -27.61 11.82 -9.53
CA PHE A 328 -26.76 10.64 -9.67
C PHE A 328 -26.73 10.16 -11.12
N SER A 329 -27.85 10.23 -11.84
CA SER A 329 -27.88 9.92 -13.28
C SER A 329 -26.99 10.84 -14.10
N SER A 330 -26.80 12.11 -13.71
CA SER A 330 -25.86 13.01 -14.40
C SER A 330 -24.38 12.64 -14.18
N LEU A 331 -24.06 11.72 -13.25
CA LEU A 331 -22.70 11.19 -13.12
C LEU A 331 -22.42 10.00 -14.03
N LYS A 332 -23.47 9.45 -14.68
CA LYS A 332 -23.38 8.31 -15.60
C LYS A 332 -23.08 8.71 -17.07
N SER A 333 -22.86 10.00 -17.33
CA SER A 333 -22.60 10.56 -18.65
C SER A 333 -21.17 10.33 -19.11
#